data_AF-A0A373TBA9-F1
#
_entry.id   AF-A0A373TBA9-F1
#
_cell.length_a   1.000
_cell.length_b   1.000
_cell.length_c   1.000
_cell.angle_alpha   90.00
_cell.angle_beta   90.00
_cell.angle_gamma   90.00
#
_symmetry.space_group_name_H-M   'P 1'
#
loop_
_entity.id
_entity.type
_entity.pdbx_description
1 polymer ?
#
loop_
_entity_poly.entity_id
_entity_poly.type
_entity_poly.pdbx_seq_one_letter_code
_entity_poly.pdbx_strand_id
1 'polypeptide(L)'
;MKMLYESAIADMIRLLDKTVDDFSMANDISGVTPLFCISNKQFLLMKTVDYFSNYQVLNGCRQLCIDMCEQMKLPIKIIAGDEDVDFILEVDDKSIGVLLSFKPNFMPNVSDELMYAIEKLMVVVLQDSVDGQVQFYKPNSYKYRNYKYKERVEQIVVKQFLEMLGRDDYDDFKECVGQYNYNAEQKLGITVSAIPTKKAVEKHRAMIQKELLSYFYKKELQTIFDEKEIMNMKERFEKNYVVLISNANFSKSLISSEWYYTLQVKTDAGIEQTAIVAGYLKSIEQLLFSILLVLSENENNKFMFYANQEGREKTGQKKLPLNYANQKLVLTMAKNILKVIEGNKKFVLHRTEMTDRVIGYLEQYVEKTRNAYMHKDNLYDWSDIRIIRTKTYAAYFMILGTFFIDVEKLLDIND
;
A
#
# COMPACT_ATOMS: atom_id res chain seq x y z
N MET A 1 -28.93 11.70 0.52
CA MET A 1 -27.80 12.31 -0.22
C MET A 1 -26.81 11.26 -0.68
N LYS A 2 -26.38 10.31 0.17
CA LYS A 2 -25.63 9.11 -0.26
C LYS A 2 -26.21 8.42 -1.50
N MET A 3 -27.55 8.36 -1.61
CA MET A 3 -28.24 7.80 -2.79
C MET A 3 -27.92 8.49 -4.14
N LEU A 4 -27.57 9.78 -4.18
CA LEU A 4 -27.22 10.47 -5.43
C LEU A 4 -25.86 9.98 -5.94
N TYR A 5 -24.87 9.91 -5.05
CA TYR A 5 -23.55 9.36 -5.36
C TYR A 5 -23.63 7.89 -5.75
N GLU A 6 -24.39 7.10 -4.98
CA GLU A 6 -24.59 5.67 -5.24
C GLU A 6 -25.24 5.43 -6.60
N SER A 7 -26.22 6.25 -7.00
CA SER A 7 -26.87 6.14 -8.31
C SER A 7 -25.90 6.47 -9.45
N ALA A 8 -25.20 7.61 -9.38
CA ALA A 8 -24.25 8.00 -10.41
C ALA A 8 -23.12 6.97 -10.57
N ILE A 9 -22.66 6.38 -9.47
CA ILE A 9 -21.65 5.32 -9.48
C ILE A 9 -22.19 4.01 -10.01
N ALA A 10 -23.42 3.62 -9.67
CA ALA A 10 -24.04 2.42 -10.23
C ALA A 10 -24.13 2.50 -11.76
N ASP A 11 -24.48 3.67 -12.30
CA ASP A 11 -24.54 3.89 -13.75
C ASP A 11 -23.15 3.82 -14.39
N MET A 12 -22.13 4.44 -13.78
CA MET A 12 -20.73 4.34 -14.24
C MET A 12 -20.23 2.89 -14.20
N ILE A 13 -20.59 2.12 -13.18
CA ILE A 13 -20.24 0.70 -13.03
C ILE A 13 -20.88 -0.16 -14.14
N ARG A 14 -22.15 0.08 -14.48
CA ARG A 14 -22.86 -0.66 -15.53
C ARG A 14 -22.25 -0.42 -16.91
N LEU A 15 -21.81 0.81 -17.18
CA LEU A 15 -21.13 1.16 -18.43
C LEU A 15 -19.74 0.52 -18.51
N LEU A 16 -19.05 0.43 -17.38
CA LEU A 16 -17.77 -0.25 -17.28
C LEU A 16 -17.93 -1.76 -17.57
N ASP A 17 -18.99 -2.43 -17.10
CA ASP A 17 -19.25 -3.85 -17.41
C ASP A 17 -19.29 -4.10 -18.92
N LYS A 18 -20.12 -3.34 -19.63
CA LYS A 18 -20.22 -3.44 -21.09
C LYS A 18 -18.85 -3.23 -21.76
N THR A 19 -18.08 -2.26 -21.26
CA THR A 19 -16.75 -1.94 -21.78
C THR A 19 -15.79 -3.11 -21.59
N VAL A 20 -15.78 -3.73 -20.40
CA VAL A 20 -14.94 -4.91 -20.08
C VAL A 20 -15.34 -6.13 -20.90
N ASP A 21 -16.64 -6.37 -21.09
CA ASP A 21 -17.15 -7.49 -21.89
C ASP A 21 -16.72 -7.35 -23.37
N ASP A 22 -16.95 -6.16 -23.96
CA ASP A 22 -16.57 -5.84 -25.33
C ASP A 22 -15.04 -6.00 -25.53
N PHE A 23 -14.23 -5.68 -24.51
CA PHE A 23 -12.77 -5.85 -24.54
C PHE A 23 -12.29 -7.28 -24.39
N SER A 24 -12.90 -8.06 -23.50
CA SER A 24 -12.54 -9.46 -23.28
C SER A 24 -12.71 -10.26 -24.58
N MET A 25 -13.80 -10.00 -25.32
CA MET A 25 -14.04 -10.59 -26.63
C MET A 25 -13.00 -10.18 -27.69
N ALA A 26 -12.46 -8.96 -27.63
CA ALA A 26 -11.47 -8.46 -28.58
C ALA A 26 -10.04 -8.99 -28.31
N ASN A 27 -9.69 -9.25 -27.04
CA ASN A 27 -8.36 -9.72 -26.64
C ASN A 27 -8.07 -11.16 -27.11
N ASP A 28 -9.10 -11.99 -27.25
CA ASP A 28 -9.01 -13.37 -27.74
C ASP A 28 -8.70 -13.48 -29.25
N ILE A 29 -8.72 -12.38 -30.00
CA ILE A 29 -8.67 -12.37 -31.48
C ILE A 29 -7.27 -12.00 -32.05
N SER A 30 -6.25 -11.79 -31.21
CA SER A 30 -4.93 -11.27 -31.66
C SER A 30 -3.90 -12.36 -32.05
N GLY A 31 -3.90 -12.81 -33.32
CA GLY A 31 -3.00 -13.85 -33.85
C GLY A 31 -1.57 -13.44 -34.25
N VAL A 32 -1.08 -12.23 -33.91
CA VAL A 32 0.28 -11.78 -34.31
C VAL A 32 1.00 -11.05 -33.16
N THR A 33 2.28 -11.39 -32.94
CA THR A 33 3.16 -10.79 -31.92
C THR A 33 4.30 -10.00 -32.59
N PRO A 34 4.48 -8.70 -32.27
CA PRO A 34 5.56 -7.90 -32.87
C PRO A 34 6.95 -8.30 -32.35
N LEU A 35 7.95 -8.30 -33.25
CA LEU A 35 9.33 -8.74 -32.99
C LEU A 35 10.13 -7.76 -32.09
N PHE A 36 9.75 -6.48 -32.08
CA PHE A 36 10.29 -5.45 -31.18
C PHE A 36 9.14 -4.85 -30.36
N CYS A 37 9.18 -5.02 -29.04
CA CYS A 37 8.07 -4.66 -28.15
C CYS A 37 8.61 -3.89 -26.94
N ILE A 38 8.77 -2.57 -27.07
CA ILE A 38 9.15 -1.68 -25.95
C ILE A 38 7.92 -1.36 -25.08
N SER A 39 6.71 -1.46 -25.65
CA SER A 39 5.43 -1.32 -24.96
C SER A 39 4.66 -2.63 -25.02
N ASN A 40 4.42 -3.25 -23.86
CA ASN A 40 3.64 -4.48 -23.68
C ASN A 40 2.25 -4.34 -24.37
N LYS A 41 1.70 -5.41 -24.97
CA LYS A 41 0.32 -5.42 -25.51
C LYS A 41 -0.71 -4.98 -24.46
N GLN A 42 -0.45 -5.27 -23.19
CA GLN A 42 -1.22 -4.78 -22.05
C GLN A 42 -1.25 -3.25 -21.95
N PHE A 43 -0.27 -2.51 -22.49
CA PHE A 43 -0.24 -1.05 -22.49
C PHE A 43 -1.22 -0.45 -23.50
N LEU A 44 -1.41 -1.10 -24.66
CA LEU A 44 -2.46 -0.68 -25.61
C LEU A 44 -3.83 -0.95 -25.00
N LEU A 45 -4.01 -2.11 -24.37
CA LEU A 45 -5.21 -2.44 -23.59
C LEU A 45 -5.47 -1.41 -22.48
N MET A 46 -4.44 -1.07 -21.69
CA MET A 46 -4.55 -0.03 -20.65
C MET A 46 -4.87 1.34 -21.21
N LYS A 47 -4.31 1.75 -22.36
CA LYS A 47 -4.65 3.03 -23.00
C LYS A 47 -6.10 3.08 -23.45
N THR A 48 -6.61 1.98 -23.98
CA THR A 48 -7.99 1.91 -24.43
C THR A 48 -8.94 1.90 -23.23
N VAL A 49 -8.64 1.11 -22.20
CA VAL A 49 -9.37 1.14 -20.91
C VAL A 49 -9.36 2.54 -20.32
N ASP A 50 -8.19 3.19 -20.21
CA ASP A 50 -8.01 4.54 -19.69
C ASP A 50 -8.84 5.57 -20.48
N TYR A 51 -8.90 5.44 -21.81
CA TYR A 51 -9.73 6.33 -22.63
C TYR A 51 -11.23 6.16 -22.33
N PHE A 52 -11.74 4.93 -22.33
CA PHE A 52 -13.17 4.68 -22.11
C PHE A 52 -13.58 4.93 -20.66
N SER A 53 -12.77 4.54 -19.68
CA SER A 53 -13.04 4.78 -18.27
C SER A 53 -13.02 6.27 -17.94
N ASN A 54 -12.00 7.02 -18.39
CA ASN A 54 -11.91 8.46 -18.11
C ASN A 54 -13.06 9.22 -18.77
N TYR A 55 -13.43 8.87 -20.00
CA TYR A 55 -14.59 9.49 -20.67
C TYR A 55 -15.90 9.24 -19.90
N GLN A 56 -16.13 7.99 -19.48
CA GLN A 56 -17.33 7.63 -18.71
C GLN A 56 -17.36 8.31 -17.34
N VAL A 57 -16.23 8.34 -16.63
CA VAL A 57 -16.13 8.99 -15.32
C VAL A 57 -16.31 10.51 -15.43
N LEU A 58 -15.73 11.16 -16.43
CA LEU A 58 -15.94 12.60 -16.65
C LEU A 58 -17.41 12.92 -16.90
N ASN A 59 -18.10 12.13 -17.73
CA ASN A 59 -19.53 12.32 -17.97
C ASN A 59 -20.38 12.06 -16.72
N GLY A 60 -20.07 11.01 -15.95
CA GLY A 60 -20.76 10.72 -14.69
C GLY A 60 -20.56 11.82 -13.66
N CYS A 61 -19.33 12.29 -13.48
CA CYS A 61 -19.02 13.42 -12.58
C CYS A 61 -19.64 14.73 -13.06
N ARG A 62 -19.70 14.97 -14.37
CA ARG A 62 -20.38 16.13 -14.97
C ARG A 62 -21.86 16.13 -14.61
N GLN A 63 -22.55 15.02 -14.89
CA GLN A 63 -23.96 14.88 -14.57
C GLN A 63 -24.20 15.03 -13.06
N LEU A 64 -23.36 14.40 -12.24
CA LEU A 64 -23.43 14.51 -10.78
C LEU A 64 -23.30 15.96 -10.29
N CYS A 65 -22.39 16.76 -10.87
CA CYS A 65 -22.25 18.18 -10.52
C CYS A 65 -23.46 19.01 -10.96
N ILE A 66 -24.03 18.70 -12.13
CA ILE A 66 -25.26 19.32 -12.63
C ILE A 66 -26.41 19.02 -11.67
N ASP A 67 -26.62 17.75 -11.31
CA ASP A 67 -27.69 17.31 -10.40
C ASP A 67 -27.57 17.97 -9.02
N MET A 68 -26.33 18.18 -8.53
CA MET A 68 -26.09 18.93 -7.29
C MET A 68 -26.53 20.39 -7.41
N CYS A 69 -26.16 21.06 -8.50
CA CYS A 69 -26.54 22.45 -8.74
C CYS A 69 -28.07 22.58 -8.84
N GLU A 70 -28.74 21.66 -9.53
CA GLU A 70 -30.19 21.63 -9.66
C GLU A 70 -30.90 21.38 -8.31
N GLN A 71 -30.41 20.44 -7.50
CA GLN A 71 -30.96 20.18 -6.15
C GLN A 71 -30.87 21.41 -5.26
N MET A 72 -29.78 22.17 -5.40
CA MET A 72 -29.56 23.42 -4.71
C MET A 72 -30.33 24.60 -5.28
N LYS A 73 -31.07 24.39 -6.38
CA LYS A 73 -31.81 25.42 -7.12
C LYS A 73 -30.90 26.54 -7.64
N LEU A 74 -29.65 26.20 -7.97
CA LEU A 74 -28.72 27.11 -8.62
C LEU A 74 -29.03 27.14 -10.13
N PRO A 75 -29.15 28.34 -10.74
CA PRO A 75 -29.38 28.44 -12.17
C PRO A 75 -28.16 27.95 -12.95
N ILE A 76 -28.40 27.01 -13.87
CA ILE A 76 -27.36 26.44 -14.73
C ILE A 76 -27.77 26.48 -16.20
N LYS A 77 -26.78 26.64 -17.07
CA LYS A 77 -26.93 26.52 -18.52
C LYS A 77 -25.97 25.48 -19.06
N ILE A 78 -26.51 24.41 -19.63
CA ILE A 78 -25.71 23.35 -20.26
C ILE A 78 -25.19 23.87 -21.60
N ILE A 79 -23.89 23.68 -21.84
CA ILE A 79 -23.24 24.00 -23.12
C ILE A 79 -23.13 22.72 -23.93
N ALA A 80 -23.67 22.73 -25.16
CA ALA A 80 -23.50 21.64 -26.10
C ALA A 80 -22.43 22.03 -27.13
N GLY A 81 -21.28 21.34 -27.14
CA GLY A 81 -20.20 21.60 -28.08
C GLY A 81 -18.88 20.91 -27.72
N ASP A 82 -17.88 21.08 -28.59
CA ASP A 82 -16.50 20.58 -28.41
C ASP A 82 -15.61 21.56 -27.61
N GLU A 83 -16.23 22.52 -26.92
CA GLU A 83 -15.53 23.49 -26.08
C GLU A 83 -15.26 22.92 -24.70
N ASP A 84 -14.14 23.32 -24.09
CA ASP A 84 -13.75 22.93 -22.74
C ASP A 84 -14.55 23.71 -21.66
N VAL A 85 -15.88 23.63 -21.75
CA VAL A 85 -16.85 24.15 -20.78
C VAL A 85 -18.03 23.18 -20.71
N ASP A 86 -18.25 22.59 -19.55
CA ASP A 86 -19.30 21.59 -19.36
C ASP A 86 -20.68 22.23 -19.11
N PHE A 87 -20.71 23.26 -18.27
CA PHE A 87 -21.89 24.05 -17.96
C PHE A 87 -21.52 25.43 -17.45
N ILE A 88 -22.47 26.36 -17.48
CA ILE A 88 -22.36 27.68 -16.86
C ILE A 88 -23.20 27.69 -15.59
N LEU A 89 -22.61 28.11 -14.48
CA LEU A 89 -23.26 28.33 -13.20
C LEU A 89 -23.52 29.83 -13.03
N GLU A 90 -24.74 30.21 -12.69
CA GLU A 90 -25.10 31.60 -12.39
C GLU A 90 -25.18 31.80 -10.87
N VAL A 91 -24.29 32.62 -10.31
CA VAL A 91 -24.22 32.94 -8.87
C VAL A 91 -24.11 34.46 -8.70
N ASP A 92 -25.02 35.06 -7.94
CA ASP A 92 -24.98 36.50 -7.61
C ASP A 92 -24.72 37.43 -8.82
N ASP A 93 -25.53 37.27 -9.88
CA ASP A 93 -25.43 37.99 -11.18
C ASP A 93 -24.12 37.75 -11.97
N LYS A 94 -23.34 36.72 -11.60
CA LYS A 94 -22.11 36.32 -12.29
C LYS A 94 -22.29 34.97 -12.98
N SER A 95 -21.87 34.88 -14.23
CA SER A 95 -21.81 33.62 -14.98
C SER A 95 -20.42 33.01 -14.87
N ILE A 96 -20.31 31.82 -14.29
CA ILE A 96 -19.04 31.08 -14.13
C ILE A 96 -19.10 29.86 -15.04
N GLY A 97 -18.17 29.74 -15.99
CA GLY A 97 -18.02 28.50 -16.76
C GLY A 97 -17.37 27.44 -15.88
N VAL A 98 -17.86 26.20 -15.91
CA VAL A 98 -17.32 25.08 -15.15
C VAL A 98 -16.85 23.99 -16.10
N LEU A 99 -15.66 23.45 -15.86
CA LEU A 99 -15.05 22.34 -16.59
C LEU A 99 -14.49 21.31 -15.62
N LEU A 100 -14.93 20.06 -15.69
CA LEU A 100 -14.36 18.94 -14.96
C LEU A 100 -13.15 18.37 -15.71
N SER A 101 -12.07 18.09 -14.96
CA SER A 101 -10.86 17.51 -15.56
C SER A 101 -10.10 16.60 -14.59
N PHE A 102 -9.47 15.55 -15.13
CA PHE A 102 -8.48 14.76 -14.39
C PHE A 102 -7.10 15.42 -14.33
N LYS A 103 -6.83 16.36 -15.24
CA LYS A 103 -5.52 16.98 -15.43
C LYS A 103 -5.55 18.44 -14.99
N PRO A 104 -4.69 18.85 -14.06
CA PRO A 104 -4.48 20.26 -13.80
C PRO A 104 -3.59 20.87 -14.88
N ASN A 105 -3.53 22.20 -14.91
CA ASN A 105 -2.50 22.99 -15.60
C ASN A 105 -2.44 22.74 -17.12
N PHE A 106 -3.60 22.68 -17.79
CA PHE A 106 -3.68 22.66 -19.25
C PHE A 106 -4.30 23.97 -19.79
N MET A 107 -4.35 24.08 -21.11
CA MET A 107 -4.92 25.23 -21.81
C MET A 107 -6.30 24.83 -22.34
N PRO A 108 -7.40 25.30 -21.73
CA PRO A 108 -8.74 25.00 -22.22
C PRO A 108 -8.95 25.49 -23.65
N ASN A 109 -9.67 24.71 -24.45
CA ASN A 109 -10.11 25.08 -25.78
C ASN A 109 -11.49 25.76 -25.71
N VAL A 110 -11.50 27.10 -25.69
CA VAL A 110 -12.74 27.89 -25.56
C VAL A 110 -12.75 29.05 -26.55
N SER A 111 -13.89 29.29 -27.20
CA SER A 111 -14.08 30.42 -28.12
C SER A 111 -14.04 31.78 -27.41
N ASP A 112 -13.87 32.84 -28.21
CA ASP A 112 -14.04 34.22 -27.76
C ASP A 112 -15.45 34.48 -27.24
N GLU A 113 -16.46 34.05 -28.00
CA GLU A 113 -17.87 34.25 -27.66
C GLU A 113 -18.21 33.71 -26.27
N LEU A 114 -17.82 32.47 -25.99
CA LEU A 114 -18.11 31.84 -24.70
C LEU A 114 -17.30 32.47 -23.55
N MET A 115 -16.01 32.76 -23.76
CA MET A 115 -15.21 33.44 -22.75
C MET A 115 -15.71 34.85 -22.43
N TYR A 116 -16.29 35.58 -23.39
CA TYR A 116 -16.91 36.88 -23.12
C TYR A 116 -18.25 36.78 -22.40
N ALA A 117 -18.94 35.64 -22.50
CA ALA A 117 -20.23 35.40 -21.85
C ALA A 117 -20.12 35.01 -20.36
N ILE A 118 -18.95 34.55 -19.91
CA ILE A 118 -18.67 34.18 -18.51
C ILE A 118 -17.73 35.20 -17.88
N GLU A 119 -17.66 35.30 -16.54
CA GLU A 119 -16.67 36.11 -15.82
C GLU A 119 -15.32 35.40 -15.78
N LYS A 120 -15.35 34.11 -15.44
CA LYS A 120 -14.19 33.22 -15.33
C LYS A 120 -14.56 31.78 -15.73
N LEU A 121 -13.54 31.02 -16.10
CA LEU A 121 -13.62 29.57 -16.30
C LEU A 121 -12.98 28.86 -15.10
N MET A 122 -13.77 28.07 -14.40
CA MET A 122 -13.38 27.26 -13.25
C MET A 122 -13.14 25.82 -13.70
N VAL A 123 -11.90 25.38 -13.60
CA VAL A 123 -11.51 23.99 -13.87
C VAL A 123 -11.54 23.22 -12.55
N VAL A 124 -12.52 22.36 -12.40
CA VAL A 124 -12.70 21.46 -11.25
C VAL A 124 -11.87 20.21 -11.50
N VAL A 125 -10.74 20.12 -10.81
CA VAL A 125 -9.80 19.01 -10.94
C VAL A 125 -10.26 17.87 -10.02
N LEU A 126 -10.49 16.69 -10.61
CA LEU A 126 -10.89 15.45 -9.93
C LEU A 126 -9.70 14.82 -9.18
N GLN A 127 -9.11 15.58 -8.26
CA GLN A 127 -7.97 15.19 -7.43
C GLN A 127 -8.22 15.55 -5.96
N ASP A 128 -7.50 14.88 -5.06
CA ASP A 128 -7.55 15.13 -3.62
C ASP A 128 -6.27 15.86 -3.16
N SER A 129 -6.39 16.67 -2.11
CA SER A 129 -5.26 17.37 -1.51
C SER A 129 -4.49 16.43 -0.58
N VAL A 130 -3.34 15.94 -1.01
CA VAL A 130 -2.44 15.14 -0.18
C VAL A 130 -1.49 16.11 0.54
N ASP A 131 -1.79 16.43 1.81
CA ASP A 131 -0.93 17.19 2.74
C ASP A 131 -0.65 18.68 2.43
N GLY A 132 -1.69 19.52 2.37
CA GLY A 132 -1.55 20.99 2.37
C GLY A 132 -2.39 21.71 1.30
N GLN A 133 -2.20 23.04 1.18
CA GLN A 133 -2.84 23.82 0.11
C GLN A 133 -2.37 23.31 -1.27
N VAL A 134 -3.31 22.95 -2.13
CA VAL A 134 -3.03 22.50 -3.50
C VAL A 134 -2.40 23.65 -4.28
N GLN A 135 -1.11 23.51 -4.65
CA GLN A 135 -0.45 24.45 -5.53
C GLN A 135 -0.60 24.01 -6.98
N PHE A 136 -1.47 24.71 -7.72
CA PHE A 136 -1.56 24.59 -9.18
C PHE A 136 -0.45 25.42 -9.83
N TYR A 137 0.49 24.75 -10.49
CA TYR A 137 1.58 25.43 -11.19
C TYR A 137 1.15 25.88 -12.58
N LYS A 138 1.12 27.20 -12.82
CA LYS A 138 0.96 27.76 -14.17
C LYS A 138 2.05 27.16 -15.10
N PRO A 139 1.70 26.46 -16.19
CA PRO A 139 2.68 25.87 -17.09
C PRO A 139 3.67 26.90 -17.63
N ASN A 140 4.97 26.65 -17.48
CA ASN A 140 6.02 27.52 -18.04
C ASN A 140 6.27 27.24 -19.54
N SER A 141 5.21 27.05 -20.32
CA SER A 141 5.31 26.86 -21.77
C SER A 141 5.09 28.18 -22.51
N TYR A 142 5.74 28.36 -23.67
CA TYR A 142 5.49 29.53 -24.53
C TYR A 142 4.01 29.64 -24.92
N LYS A 143 3.37 28.50 -25.21
CA LYS A 143 1.94 28.42 -25.54
C LYS A 143 1.05 28.93 -24.41
N TYR A 144 1.30 28.51 -23.17
CA TYR A 144 0.51 28.96 -22.02
C TYR A 144 0.76 30.44 -21.68
N ARG A 145 2.01 30.91 -21.79
CA ARG A 145 2.34 32.33 -21.54
C ARG A 145 1.59 33.28 -22.47
N ASN A 146 1.31 32.84 -23.71
CA ASN A 146 0.59 33.57 -24.74
C ASN A 146 -0.91 33.23 -24.80
N TYR A 147 -1.41 32.38 -23.89
CA TYR A 147 -2.82 32.05 -23.86
C TYR A 147 -3.63 33.26 -23.37
N LYS A 148 -4.50 33.78 -24.25
CA LYS A 148 -5.26 35.02 -24.03
C LYS A 148 -6.14 35.03 -22.78
N TYR A 149 -6.57 33.86 -22.30
CA TYR A 149 -7.47 33.75 -21.16
C TYR A 149 -6.82 33.28 -19.86
N LYS A 150 -5.48 33.18 -19.80
CA LYS A 150 -4.77 32.58 -18.66
C LYS A 150 -5.10 33.18 -17.28
N GLU A 151 -5.47 34.47 -17.22
CA GLU A 151 -5.83 35.14 -15.96
C GLU A 151 -7.31 34.97 -15.59
N ARG A 152 -8.12 34.41 -16.50
CA ARG A 152 -9.55 34.14 -16.31
C ARG A 152 -9.84 32.66 -16.09
N VAL A 153 -8.80 31.82 -16.09
CA VAL A 153 -8.89 30.39 -15.78
C VAL A 153 -8.43 30.17 -14.35
N GLU A 154 -9.35 29.69 -13.52
CA GLU A 154 -9.10 29.29 -12.14
C GLU A 154 -9.13 27.76 -12.04
N GLN A 155 -8.26 27.19 -11.21
CA GLN A 155 -8.24 25.76 -10.95
C GLN A 155 -8.56 25.52 -9.47
N ILE A 156 -9.49 24.62 -9.21
CA ILE A 156 -9.87 24.19 -7.87
C ILE A 156 -9.94 22.67 -7.83
N VAL A 157 -9.78 22.08 -6.65
CA VAL A 157 -10.08 20.64 -6.49
C VAL A 157 -11.57 20.43 -6.28
N VAL A 158 -12.06 19.23 -6.61
CA VAL A 158 -13.47 18.85 -6.44
C VAL A 158 -14.00 19.12 -5.03
N LYS A 159 -13.17 18.96 -3.98
CA LYS A 159 -13.55 19.31 -2.60
C LYS A 159 -13.96 20.78 -2.46
N GLN A 160 -13.16 21.70 -3.01
CA GLN A 160 -13.43 23.14 -2.96
C GLN A 160 -14.69 23.50 -3.75
N PHE A 161 -14.97 22.78 -4.84
CA PHE A 161 -16.20 22.95 -5.59
C PHE A 161 -17.42 22.57 -4.74
N LEU A 162 -17.38 21.43 -4.03
CA LEU A 162 -18.46 21.01 -3.12
C LEU A 162 -18.63 21.99 -1.96
N GLU A 163 -17.53 22.49 -1.38
CA GLU A 163 -17.56 23.52 -0.33
C GLU A 163 -18.18 24.84 -0.82
N MET A 164 -17.90 25.24 -2.07
CA MET A 164 -18.52 26.42 -2.70
C MET A 164 -20.03 26.24 -2.90
N LEU A 165 -20.46 25.01 -3.17
CA LEU A 165 -21.86 24.61 -3.16
C LEU A 165 -22.41 24.45 -1.73
N GLY A 166 -21.69 24.86 -0.69
CA GLY A 166 -22.16 24.75 0.70
C GLY A 166 -22.39 23.31 1.18
N ARG A 167 -21.71 22.32 0.57
CA ARG A 167 -21.84 20.90 0.93
C ARG A 167 -20.66 20.44 1.77
N ASP A 168 -20.98 19.62 2.77
CA ASP A 168 -20.04 19.07 3.76
C ASP A 168 -19.85 17.54 3.63
N ASP A 169 -20.47 16.93 2.62
CA ASP A 169 -20.50 15.47 2.39
C ASP A 169 -19.41 14.97 1.42
N TYR A 170 -18.25 15.65 1.40
CA TYR A 170 -17.11 15.26 0.56
C TYR A 170 -16.57 13.87 0.93
N ASP A 171 -16.60 13.50 2.21
CA ASP A 171 -16.12 12.20 2.66
C ASP A 171 -17.02 11.05 2.13
N ASP A 172 -18.34 11.27 2.04
CA ASP A 172 -19.27 10.32 1.42
C ASP A 172 -18.98 10.16 -0.09
N PHE A 173 -18.71 11.26 -0.79
CA PHE A 173 -18.28 11.23 -2.20
C PHE A 173 -16.96 10.46 -2.36
N LYS A 174 -16.00 10.68 -1.47
CA LYS A 174 -14.69 10.01 -1.50
C LYS A 174 -14.80 8.51 -1.24
N GLU A 175 -15.64 8.09 -0.29
CA GLU A 175 -15.95 6.67 -0.03
C GLU A 175 -16.51 6.01 -1.30
N CYS A 176 -17.48 6.68 -1.91
CA CYS A 176 -18.15 6.28 -3.14
C CYS A 176 -17.17 6.14 -4.33
N VAL A 177 -16.29 7.13 -4.56
CA VAL A 177 -15.21 7.06 -5.57
C VAL A 177 -14.24 5.92 -5.26
N GLY A 178 -13.90 5.70 -3.99
CA GLY A 178 -13.08 4.57 -3.56
C GLY A 178 -13.68 3.22 -3.95
N GLN A 179 -14.99 3.05 -3.75
CA GLN A 179 -15.71 1.85 -4.13
C GLN A 179 -15.77 1.66 -5.66
N TYR A 180 -15.99 2.74 -6.42
CA TYR A 180 -15.94 2.70 -7.88
C TYR A 180 -14.56 2.23 -8.36
N ASN A 181 -13.48 2.85 -7.88
CA ASN A 181 -12.11 2.50 -8.27
C ASN A 181 -11.79 1.04 -7.93
N TYR A 182 -12.17 0.58 -6.74
CA TYR A 182 -11.99 -0.82 -6.36
C TYR A 182 -12.76 -1.77 -7.30
N ASN A 183 -14.04 -1.52 -7.53
CA ASN A 183 -14.86 -2.34 -8.43
C ASN A 183 -14.31 -2.32 -9.87
N ALA A 184 -13.82 -1.18 -10.33
CA ALA A 184 -13.22 -1.05 -11.65
C ALA A 184 -11.92 -1.86 -11.77
N GLU A 185 -11.04 -1.78 -10.77
CA GLU A 185 -9.83 -2.61 -10.72
C GLU A 185 -10.16 -4.11 -10.71
N GLN A 186 -11.15 -4.54 -9.91
CA GLN A 186 -11.58 -5.94 -9.86
C GLN A 186 -12.15 -6.43 -11.21
N LYS A 187 -12.97 -5.62 -11.86
CA LYS A 187 -13.60 -5.96 -13.16
C LYS A 187 -12.59 -6.01 -14.30
N LEU A 188 -11.63 -5.08 -14.32
CA LEU A 188 -10.60 -5.04 -15.36
C LEU A 188 -9.65 -6.23 -15.28
N GLY A 189 -9.53 -6.88 -14.11
CA GLY A 189 -8.66 -8.04 -13.91
C GLY A 189 -7.17 -7.77 -14.17
N ILE A 190 -6.78 -6.49 -14.30
CA ILE A 190 -5.43 -6.04 -14.62
C ILE A 190 -5.01 -5.02 -13.56
N THR A 191 -3.88 -5.29 -12.91
CA THR A 191 -3.21 -4.33 -12.04
C THR A 191 -1.84 -3.97 -12.60
N VAL A 192 -1.50 -2.68 -12.51
CA VAL A 192 -0.16 -2.20 -12.85
C VAL A 192 0.67 -2.20 -11.59
N SER A 193 1.47 -3.23 -11.40
CA SER A 193 2.50 -3.19 -10.37
C SER A 193 3.73 -2.45 -10.89
N ALA A 194 4.30 -1.60 -10.04
CA ALA A 194 5.68 -1.19 -10.23
C ALA A 194 6.57 -2.46 -10.28
N ILE A 195 7.61 -2.42 -11.10
CA ILE A 195 8.70 -3.40 -10.99
C ILE A 195 9.53 -3.02 -9.75
N PRO A 196 10.06 -3.99 -8.98
CA PRO A 196 10.92 -3.72 -7.81
C PRO A 196 12.29 -3.17 -8.25
N THR A 197 12.28 -1.97 -8.83
CA THR A 197 13.49 -1.16 -9.06
C THR A 197 14.03 -0.69 -7.71
N LYS A 198 15.33 -0.33 -7.65
CA LYS A 198 15.94 0.21 -6.42
C LYS A 198 15.10 1.34 -5.82
N LYS A 199 14.65 2.30 -6.64
CA LYS A 199 13.80 3.41 -6.19
C LYS A 199 12.44 2.95 -5.63
N ALA A 200 11.81 1.97 -6.27
CA ALA A 200 10.52 1.45 -5.83
C ALA A 200 10.65 0.68 -4.51
N VAL A 201 11.72 -0.09 -4.33
CA VAL A 201 12.03 -0.79 -3.08
C VAL A 201 12.26 0.21 -1.94
N GLU A 202 13.01 1.29 -2.15
CA GLU A 202 13.20 2.33 -1.13
C GLU A 202 11.88 3.02 -0.74
N LYS A 203 11.00 3.29 -1.71
CA LYS A 203 9.65 3.81 -1.42
C LYS A 203 8.83 2.80 -0.59
N HIS A 204 8.98 1.50 -0.88
CA HIS A 204 8.30 0.44 -0.13
C HIS A 204 8.83 0.29 1.29
N ARG A 205 10.14 0.43 1.50
CA ARG A 205 10.74 0.50 2.85
C ARG A 205 10.11 1.63 3.68
N ALA A 206 9.97 2.82 3.08
CA ALA A 206 9.34 3.95 3.76
C ALA A 206 7.86 3.70 4.09
N MET A 207 7.14 2.92 3.28
CA MET A 207 5.77 2.48 3.58
C MET A 207 5.75 1.53 4.79
N ILE A 208 6.60 0.50 4.78
CA ILE A 208 6.72 -0.46 5.89
C ILE A 208 7.12 0.24 7.19
N GLN A 209 8.02 1.24 7.12
CA GLN A 209 8.37 2.08 8.26
C GLN A 209 7.14 2.79 8.85
N LYS A 210 6.30 3.41 8.00
CA LYS A 210 5.07 4.05 8.46
C LYS A 210 4.12 3.04 9.11
N GLU A 211 3.99 1.85 8.55
CA GLU A 211 3.17 0.76 9.11
C GLU A 211 3.68 0.26 10.45
N LEU A 212 5.00 0.10 10.61
CA LEU A 212 5.63 -0.29 11.88
C LEU A 212 5.32 0.73 12.98
N LEU A 213 5.38 2.02 12.65
CA LEU A 213 5.17 3.14 13.58
C LEU A 213 3.70 3.55 13.75
N SER A 214 2.78 3.06 12.92
CA SER A 214 1.33 3.30 13.08
C SER A 214 0.72 2.46 14.19
N TYR A 215 1.41 1.40 14.63
CA TYR A 215 0.95 0.46 15.66
C TYR A 215 -0.43 -0.16 15.36
N PHE A 216 -0.73 -0.43 14.08
CA PHE A 216 -2.00 -1.09 13.71
C PHE A 216 -2.22 -2.45 14.41
N TYR A 217 -1.14 -3.08 14.87
CA TYR A 217 -1.09 -4.33 15.63
C TYR A 217 -1.25 -4.16 17.16
N LYS A 218 -1.50 -2.95 17.67
CA LYS A 218 -1.65 -2.70 19.12
C LYS A 218 -2.71 -3.59 19.78
N LYS A 219 -3.83 -3.84 19.11
CA LYS A 219 -4.91 -4.70 19.64
C LYS A 219 -4.43 -6.13 19.90
N GLU A 220 -3.56 -6.66 19.04
CA GLU A 220 -2.96 -7.99 19.24
C GLU A 220 -2.06 -7.99 20.49
N LEU A 221 -1.25 -6.94 20.69
CA LEU A 221 -0.41 -6.81 21.89
C LEU A 221 -1.24 -6.75 23.18
N GLN A 222 -2.37 -6.03 23.14
CA GLN A 222 -3.29 -5.89 24.27
C GLN A 222 -3.98 -7.20 24.68
N THR A 223 -3.90 -8.26 23.86
CA THR A 223 -4.37 -9.60 24.26
C THR A 223 -3.43 -10.29 25.26
N ILE A 224 -2.20 -9.77 25.43
CA ILE A 224 -1.11 -10.43 26.17
C ILE A 224 -0.53 -9.51 27.25
N PHE A 225 -0.48 -8.20 26.97
CA PHE A 225 0.21 -7.21 27.77
C PHE A 225 -0.71 -6.05 28.13
N ASP A 226 -0.48 -5.46 29.31
CA ASP A 226 -1.13 -4.20 29.68
C ASP A 226 -0.50 -2.98 28.98
N GLU A 227 -1.11 -1.82 29.12
CA GLU A 227 -0.61 -0.61 28.45
C GLU A 227 0.76 -0.15 28.96
N LYS A 228 1.07 -0.36 30.24
CA LYS A 228 2.35 0.05 30.83
C LYS A 228 3.49 -0.82 30.28
N GLU A 229 3.24 -2.12 30.15
CA GLU A 229 4.11 -3.10 29.53
C GLU A 229 4.39 -2.78 28.07
N ILE A 230 3.33 -2.48 27.30
CA ILE A 230 3.46 -2.06 25.89
C ILE A 230 4.29 -0.79 25.78
N MET A 231 4.05 0.21 26.64
CA MET A 231 4.84 1.45 26.64
C MET A 231 6.32 1.22 26.98
N ASN A 232 6.63 0.27 27.86
CA ASN A 232 8.01 -0.10 28.18
C ASN A 232 8.73 -0.71 26.96
N MET A 233 8.08 -1.65 26.26
CA MET A 233 8.62 -2.25 25.04
C MET A 233 8.77 -1.22 23.92
N LYS A 234 7.81 -0.28 23.83
CA LYS A 234 7.77 0.76 22.80
C LYS A 234 9.02 1.62 22.80
N GLU A 235 9.50 2.04 23.96
CA GLU A 235 10.69 2.90 24.07
C GLU A 235 11.94 2.25 23.44
N ARG A 236 12.06 0.93 23.53
CA ARG A 236 13.16 0.16 22.93
C ARG A 236 12.89 -0.14 21.47
N PHE A 237 11.67 -0.51 21.13
CA PHE A 237 11.25 -0.75 19.75
C PHE A 237 11.54 0.47 18.86
N GLU A 238 11.22 1.68 19.32
CA GLU A 238 11.44 2.91 18.54
C GLU A 238 12.93 3.20 18.26
N LYS A 239 13.85 2.68 19.08
CA LYS A 239 15.30 2.77 18.84
C LYS A 239 15.78 1.67 17.89
N ASN A 240 15.08 0.54 17.85
CA ASN A 240 15.54 -0.69 17.20
C ASN A 240 14.86 -0.99 15.85
N TYR A 241 13.67 -0.45 15.55
CA TYR A 241 12.87 -0.83 14.38
C TYR A 241 13.61 -0.66 13.04
N VAL A 242 14.61 0.24 13.00
CA VAL A 242 15.42 0.52 11.80
C VAL A 242 16.08 -0.74 11.23
N VAL A 243 16.36 -1.74 12.07
CA VAL A 243 16.91 -3.03 11.60
C VAL A 243 15.97 -3.72 10.61
N LEU A 244 14.65 -3.60 10.76
CA LEU A 244 13.67 -4.25 9.88
C LEU A 244 13.56 -3.60 8.50
N ILE A 245 14.10 -2.40 8.33
CA ILE A 245 14.12 -1.66 7.07
C ILE A 245 15.54 -1.53 6.51
N SER A 246 16.50 -2.32 7.00
CA SER A 246 17.91 -2.34 6.60
C SER A 246 18.18 -3.23 5.37
N ASN A 247 19.45 -3.39 4.99
CA ASN A 247 19.82 -4.29 3.90
C ASN A 247 20.08 -5.73 4.35
N ALA A 248 19.85 -6.06 5.63
CA ALA A 248 20.01 -7.40 6.17
C ALA A 248 19.03 -8.42 5.53
N ASN A 249 19.38 -9.71 5.59
CA ASN A 249 18.59 -10.75 4.91
C ASN A 249 17.18 -10.90 5.50
N PHE A 250 17.02 -10.78 6.82
CA PHE A 250 15.69 -10.77 7.45
C PHE A 250 14.83 -9.60 6.97
N SER A 251 15.41 -8.41 6.79
CA SER A 251 14.70 -7.24 6.27
C SER A 251 14.26 -7.45 4.82
N LYS A 252 15.15 -7.98 3.96
CA LYS A 252 14.81 -8.33 2.57
C LYS A 252 13.64 -9.33 2.49
N SER A 253 13.59 -10.32 3.39
CA SER A 253 12.47 -11.27 3.48
C SER A 253 11.16 -10.58 3.86
N LEU A 254 11.19 -9.65 4.83
CA LEU A 254 10.02 -8.84 5.22
C LEU A 254 9.53 -7.98 4.04
N ILE A 255 10.44 -7.23 3.41
CA ILE A 255 10.13 -6.33 2.29
C ILE A 255 9.51 -7.09 1.13
N SER A 256 10.04 -8.29 0.83
CA SER A 256 9.49 -9.16 -0.21
C SER A 256 8.08 -9.62 0.15
N SER A 257 7.85 -10.10 1.38
CA SER A 257 6.50 -10.50 1.81
C SER A 257 5.51 -9.34 1.81
N GLU A 258 5.89 -8.15 2.27
CA GLU A 258 5.01 -6.97 2.25
C GLU A 258 4.74 -6.50 0.81
N TRP A 259 5.72 -6.67 -0.09
CA TRP A 259 5.54 -6.38 -1.51
C TRP A 259 4.50 -7.34 -2.11
N TYR A 260 4.65 -8.65 -1.88
CA TYR A 260 3.67 -9.64 -2.31
C TYR A 260 2.32 -9.41 -1.65
N TYR A 261 2.27 -9.07 -0.36
CA TYR A 261 1.04 -8.70 0.33
C TYR A 261 0.35 -7.56 -0.41
N THR A 262 1.06 -6.47 -0.71
CA THR A 262 0.51 -5.31 -1.41
C THR A 262 0.00 -5.65 -2.82
N LEU A 263 0.72 -6.54 -3.53
CA LEU A 263 0.29 -7.06 -4.83
C LEU A 263 -1.01 -7.85 -4.73
N GLN A 264 -1.11 -8.73 -3.73
CA GLN A 264 -2.16 -9.74 -3.64
C GLN A 264 -3.41 -9.28 -2.88
N VAL A 265 -3.33 -8.19 -2.07
CA VAL A 265 -4.52 -7.48 -1.54
C VAL A 265 -5.54 -7.21 -2.66
N LYS A 266 -5.05 -6.96 -3.89
CA LYS A 266 -5.88 -6.61 -5.03
C LYS A 266 -6.44 -7.83 -5.79
N THR A 267 -6.04 -9.05 -5.45
CA THR A 267 -6.34 -10.27 -6.21
C THR A 267 -6.94 -11.37 -5.32
N ASP A 268 -7.92 -11.01 -4.49
CA ASP A 268 -8.66 -11.92 -3.58
C ASP A 268 -9.59 -12.88 -4.36
N ALA A 269 -9.02 -13.63 -5.31
CA ALA A 269 -9.73 -14.48 -6.26
C ALA A 269 -9.28 -15.95 -6.18
N GLY A 270 -8.84 -16.40 -5.01
CA GLY A 270 -8.53 -17.82 -4.76
C GLY A 270 -7.13 -18.29 -5.17
N ILE A 271 -6.15 -17.38 -5.30
CA ILE A 271 -4.74 -17.76 -5.43
C ILE A 271 -4.19 -18.15 -4.06
N GLU A 272 -3.40 -19.22 -4.01
CA GLU A 272 -2.74 -19.71 -2.78
C GLU A 272 -1.63 -18.72 -2.33
N GLN A 273 -1.64 -18.36 -1.04
CA GLN A 273 -0.87 -17.24 -0.49
C GLN A 273 0.25 -17.63 0.47
N THR A 274 0.60 -18.92 0.57
CA THR A 274 1.63 -19.43 1.48
C THR A 274 2.97 -18.72 1.29
N ALA A 275 3.29 -18.27 0.07
CA ALA A 275 4.51 -17.53 -0.21
C ALA A 275 4.67 -16.25 0.66
N ILE A 276 3.58 -15.51 0.91
CA ILE A 276 3.61 -14.31 1.76
C ILE A 276 3.95 -14.72 3.20
N VAL A 277 3.28 -15.74 3.70
CA VAL A 277 3.45 -16.25 5.06
C VAL A 277 4.83 -16.88 5.27
N ALA A 278 5.40 -17.51 4.23
CA ALA A 278 6.74 -18.08 4.24
C ALA A 278 7.80 -17.01 4.42
N GLY A 279 7.68 -15.89 3.72
CA GLY A 279 8.63 -14.78 3.89
C GLY A 279 8.53 -14.12 5.27
N TYR A 280 7.34 -14.04 5.89
CA TYR A 280 7.22 -13.56 7.28
C TYR A 280 7.90 -14.49 8.28
N LEU A 281 7.61 -15.80 8.21
CA LEU A 281 8.25 -16.78 9.09
C LEU A 281 9.77 -16.79 8.91
N LYS A 282 10.24 -16.75 7.66
CA LYS A 282 11.66 -16.68 7.33
C LYS A 282 12.30 -15.41 7.89
N SER A 283 11.65 -14.26 7.77
CA SER A 283 12.16 -13.00 8.31
C SER A 283 12.31 -13.04 9.84
N ILE A 284 11.32 -13.57 10.56
CA ILE A 284 11.40 -13.75 12.02
C ILE A 284 12.52 -14.75 12.38
N GLU A 285 12.64 -15.87 11.68
CA GLU A 285 13.69 -16.87 11.91
C GLU A 285 15.09 -16.28 11.73
N GLN A 286 15.31 -15.55 10.63
CA GLN A 286 16.57 -14.87 10.32
C GLN A 286 16.89 -13.76 11.32
N LEU A 287 15.89 -12.98 11.75
CA LEU A 287 16.08 -11.94 12.77
C LEU A 287 16.53 -12.54 14.10
N LEU A 288 15.84 -13.58 14.59
CA LEU A 288 16.20 -14.24 15.85
C LEU A 288 17.59 -14.88 15.76
N PHE A 289 17.92 -15.50 14.63
CA PHE A 289 19.24 -16.08 14.38
C PHE A 289 20.34 -15.01 14.40
N SER A 290 20.14 -13.92 13.67
CA SER A 290 21.06 -12.79 13.59
C SER A 290 21.33 -12.16 14.96
N ILE A 291 20.29 -11.96 15.78
CA ILE A 291 20.44 -11.46 17.16
C ILE A 291 21.33 -12.40 17.98
N LEU A 292 21.08 -13.71 17.94
CA LEU A 292 21.90 -14.68 18.69
C LEU A 292 23.34 -14.74 18.17
N LEU A 293 23.55 -14.61 16.86
CA LEU A 293 24.88 -14.60 16.25
C LEU A 293 25.69 -13.39 16.74
N VAL A 294 25.10 -12.20 16.73
CA VAL A 294 25.74 -10.99 17.26
C VAL A 294 26.03 -11.11 18.76
N LEU A 295 25.06 -11.62 19.54
CA LEU A 295 25.26 -11.83 20.98
C LEU A 295 26.34 -12.87 21.28
N SER A 296 26.58 -13.84 20.39
CA SER A 296 27.61 -14.88 20.55
C SER A 296 29.04 -14.37 20.41
N GLU A 297 29.23 -13.14 19.92
CA GLU A 297 30.55 -12.49 19.88
C GLU A 297 31.09 -12.18 21.28
N ASN A 298 30.21 -12.06 22.28
CA ASN A 298 30.62 -11.99 23.67
C ASN A 298 30.98 -13.40 24.16
N GLU A 299 32.22 -13.59 24.60
CA GLU A 299 32.73 -14.91 25.03
C GLU A 299 31.93 -15.54 26.19
N ASN A 300 31.20 -14.73 26.96
CA ASN A 300 30.31 -15.18 28.03
C ASN A 300 29.00 -15.80 27.50
N ASN A 301 28.65 -15.56 26.24
CA ASN A 301 27.43 -16.02 25.60
C ASN A 301 27.72 -17.24 24.71
N LYS A 302 27.56 -18.45 25.26
CA LYS A 302 27.73 -19.71 24.50
C LYS A 302 26.38 -20.34 24.16
N PHE A 303 25.87 -20.02 22.97
CA PHE A 303 24.62 -20.61 22.47
C PHE A 303 24.89 -21.91 21.72
N MET A 304 24.40 -23.04 22.23
CA MET A 304 24.64 -24.36 21.63
C MET A 304 23.47 -24.80 20.76
N PHE A 305 23.73 -24.98 19.46
CA PHE A 305 22.75 -25.46 18.49
C PHE A 305 23.01 -26.91 18.11
N TYR A 306 21.97 -27.64 17.70
CA TYR A 306 22.16 -28.93 17.05
C TYR A 306 22.84 -28.76 15.70
N ALA A 307 23.85 -29.57 15.43
CA ALA A 307 24.51 -29.59 14.13
C ALA A 307 23.56 -30.15 13.05
N ASN A 308 23.60 -29.56 11.86
CA ASN A 308 22.92 -30.10 10.68
C ASN A 308 23.68 -31.35 10.17
N GLN A 309 23.29 -31.88 9.01
CA GLN A 309 23.96 -33.06 8.46
C GLN A 309 25.44 -32.78 8.18
N GLU A 310 25.74 -31.72 7.45
CA GLU A 310 27.11 -31.30 7.11
C GLU A 310 27.95 -31.03 8.35
N GLY A 311 27.40 -30.36 9.36
CA GLY A 311 28.06 -30.08 10.63
C GLY A 311 28.43 -31.34 11.38
N ARG A 312 27.56 -32.36 11.38
CA ARG A 312 27.85 -33.66 11.99
C ARG A 312 28.95 -34.41 11.24
N GLU A 313 28.92 -34.39 9.92
CA GLU A 313 29.94 -35.03 9.07
C GLU A 313 31.32 -34.37 9.23
N LYS A 314 31.38 -33.03 9.30
CA LYS A 314 32.64 -32.30 9.42
C LYS A 314 33.26 -32.30 10.81
N THR A 315 32.44 -32.24 11.86
CA THR A 315 32.92 -32.02 13.23
C THR A 315 32.82 -33.26 14.12
N GLY A 316 32.00 -34.25 13.75
CA GLY A 316 31.64 -35.37 14.62
C GLY A 316 30.77 -34.99 15.83
N GLN A 317 30.40 -33.71 15.98
CA GLN A 317 29.68 -33.22 17.15
C GLN A 317 28.17 -33.14 16.88
N LYS A 318 27.36 -33.54 17.87
CA LYS A 318 25.89 -33.41 17.81
C LYS A 318 25.42 -31.97 17.99
N LYS A 319 26.18 -31.16 18.73
CA LYS A 319 25.89 -29.75 18.99
C LYS A 319 27.15 -28.92 18.77
N LEU A 320 26.98 -27.72 18.20
CA LEU A 320 28.04 -26.76 17.94
C LEU A 320 27.69 -25.42 18.58
N PRO A 321 28.68 -24.65 19.08
CA PRO A 321 28.44 -23.27 19.49
C PRO A 321 28.14 -22.41 18.26
N LEU A 322 27.14 -21.52 18.39
CA LEU A 322 26.86 -20.51 17.37
C LEU A 322 28.00 -19.50 17.35
N ASN A 323 28.55 -19.29 16.15
CA ASN A 323 29.51 -18.26 15.79
C ASN A 323 29.59 -18.21 14.25
N TYR A 324 30.31 -17.24 13.68
CA TYR A 324 30.43 -17.10 12.23
C TYR A 324 31.06 -18.30 11.51
N ALA A 325 31.90 -19.09 12.18
CA ALA A 325 32.50 -20.30 11.60
C ALA A 325 31.49 -21.46 11.53
N ASN A 326 30.59 -21.57 12.51
CA ASN A 326 29.63 -22.67 12.62
C ASN A 326 28.21 -22.32 12.13
N GLN A 327 27.92 -21.06 11.79
CA GLN A 327 26.56 -20.59 11.46
C GLN A 327 25.87 -21.40 10.35
N LYS A 328 26.63 -21.92 9.37
CA LYS A 328 26.12 -22.77 8.27
C LYS A 328 26.02 -24.26 8.63
N LEU A 329 26.59 -24.67 9.75
CA LEU A 329 26.69 -26.06 10.20
C LEU A 329 25.65 -26.41 11.28
N VAL A 330 24.80 -25.45 11.66
CA VAL A 330 23.80 -25.60 12.72
C VAL A 330 22.38 -25.58 12.17
N LEU A 331 21.44 -26.18 12.89
CA LEU A 331 20.02 -26.15 12.55
C LEU A 331 19.39 -24.82 12.98
N THR A 332 19.04 -23.98 12.02
CA THR A 332 18.52 -22.62 12.23
C THR A 332 17.00 -22.51 12.24
N MET A 333 16.27 -23.63 12.22
CA MET A 333 14.81 -23.59 12.26
C MET A 333 14.30 -22.84 13.50
N ALA A 334 13.25 -22.02 13.36
CA ALA A 334 12.75 -21.13 14.40
C ALA A 334 12.43 -21.86 15.72
N LYS A 335 11.87 -23.07 15.65
CA LYS A 335 11.62 -23.91 16.83
C LYS A 335 12.90 -24.28 17.60
N ASN A 336 14.01 -24.49 16.89
CA ASN A 336 15.31 -24.76 17.54
C ASN A 336 15.90 -23.48 18.12
N ILE A 337 15.79 -22.35 17.41
CA ILE A 337 16.22 -21.04 17.91
C ILE A 337 15.49 -20.68 19.21
N LEU A 338 14.15 -20.83 19.24
CA LEU A 338 13.35 -20.53 20.43
C LEU A 338 13.73 -21.38 21.64
N LYS A 339 14.02 -22.68 21.45
CA LYS A 339 14.56 -23.53 22.53
C LYS A 339 15.90 -23.04 23.07
N VAL A 340 16.77 -22.54 22.19
CA VAL A 340 18.06 -21.96 22.61
C VAL A 340 17.83 -20.66 23.39
N ILE A 341 16.92 -19.80 22.93
CA ILE A 341 16.53 -18.57 23.63
C ILE A 341 15.97 -18.90 25.02
N GLU A 342 15.07 -19.89 25.11
CA GLU A 342 14.44 -20.30 26.35
C GLU A 342 15.46 -20.78 27.40
N GLY A 343 16.47 -21.53 26.97
CA GLY A 343 17.57 -21.95 27.86
C GLY A 343 18.51 -20.81 28.28
N ASN A 344 18.50 -19.68 27.56
CA ASN A 344 19.47 -18.60 27.71
C ASN A 344 18.84 -17.22 27.95
N LYS A 345 17.59 -17.16 28.46
CA LYS A 345 16.79 -15.92 28.60
C LYS A 345 17.57 -14.73 29.16
N LYS A 346 18.39 -14.96 30.20
CA LYS A 346 19.18 -13.91 30.88
C LYS A 346 20.23 -13.22 30.00
N PHE A 347 20.68 -13.88 28.95
CA PHE A 347 21.70 -13.38 28.03
C PHE A 347 21.10 -12.81 26.74
N VAL A 348 19.85 -13.15 26.45
CA VAL A 348 19.18 -12.81 25.18
C VAL A 348 18.14 -11.70 25.37
N LEU A 349 17.45 -11.69 26.51
CA LEU A 349 16.38 -10.73 26.79
C LEU A 349 16.69 -9.88 28.01
N HIS A 350 16.22 -8.64 27.97
CA HIS A 350 16.08 -7.83 29.17
C HIS A 350 15.05 -8.49 30.09
N ARG A 351 15.50 -9.01 31.24
CA ARG A 351 14.62 -9.66 32.21
C ARG A 351 13.54 -8.71 32.70
N THR A 352 12.30 -9.06 32.39
CA THR A 352 11.08 -8.37 32.82
C THR A 352 10.01 -9.43 33.10
N GLU A 353 8.89 -9.03 33.71
CA GLU A 353 7.73 -9.91 33.92
C GLU A 353 7.05 -10.34 32.60
N MET A 354 7.47 -9.76 31.47
CA MET A 354 6.95 -10.03 30.12
C MET A 354 7.71 -11.14 29.40
N THR A 355 8.93 -11.49 29.84
CA THR A 355 9.87 -12.36 29.10
C THR A 355 9.25 -13.70 28.70
N ASP A 356 8.57 -14.39 29.61
CA ASP A 356 7.99 -15.71 29.32
C ASP A 356 6.77 -15.61 28.39
N ARG A 357 5.97 -14.54 28.51
CA ARG A 357 4.84 -14.27 27.62
C ARG A 357 5.29 -13.98 26.19
N VAL A 358 6.39 -13.23 26.01
CA VAL A 358 6.99 -12.99 24.69
C VAL A 358 7.44 -14.29 24.04
N ILE A 359 8.18 -15.14 24.78
CA ILE A 359 8.65 -16.42 24.24
C ILE A 359 7.47 -17.32 23.89
N GLY A 360 6.47 -17.43 24.77
CA GLY A 360 5.26 -18.21 24.49
C GLY A 360 4.50 -17.73 23.26
N TYR A 361 4.44 -16.40 23.04
CA TYR A 361 3.84 -15.85 21.82
C TYR A 361 4.60 -16.27 20.56
N LEU A 362 5.93 -16.16 20.57
CA LEU A 362 6.76 -16.53 19.42
C LEU A 362 6.67 -18.03 19.11
N GLU A 363 6.60 -18.87 20.14
CA GLU A 363 6.41 -20.32 19.97
C GLU A 363 5.07 -20.64 19.32
N GLN A 364 3.98 -20.04 19.80
CA GLN A 364 2.64 -20.20 19.21
C GLN A 364 2.58 -19.70 17.77
N TYR A 365 3.19 -18.54 17.49
CA TYR A 365 3.28 -17.97 16.15
C TYR A 365 4.00 -18.94 15.20
N VAL A 366 5.18 -19.42 15.58
CA VAL A 366 5.97 -20.36 14.78
C VAL A 366 5.23 -21.68 14.58
N GLU A 367 4.63 -22.23 15.63
CA GLU A 367 3.91 -23.50 15.56
C GLU A 367 2.70 -23.42 14.64
N LYS A 368 1.83 -22.41 14.83
CA LYS A 368 0.64 -22.23 13.99
C LYS A 368 1.04 -21.96 12.54
N THR A 369 2.00 -21.06 12.33
CA THR A 369 2.40 -20.66 10.97
C THR A 369 3.02 -21.79 10.17
N ARG A 370 3.80 -22.65 10.84
CA ARG A 370 4.47 -23.77 10.19
C ARG A 370 3.58 -25.02 10.09
N ASN A 371 2.92 -25.43 11.17
CA ASN A 371 2.20 -26.70 11.18
C ASN A 371 0.82 -26.63 10.51
N ALA A 372 0.16 -25.47 10.52
CA ALA A 372 -1.09 -25.29 9.77
C ALA A 372 -0.75 -24.91 8.33
N TYR A 373 -0.18 -23.72 8.13
CA TYR A 373 -0.13 -23.10 6.81
C TYR A 373 1.01 -23.59 5.89
N MET A 374 2.14 -24.08 6.41
CA MET A 374 3.21 -24.64 5.55
C MET A 374 3.05 -26.13 5.23
N HIS A 375 2.23 -26.84 6.00
CA HIS A 375 2.24 -28.30 6.01
C HIS A 375 0.89 -28.94 5.70
N LYS A 376 -0.24 -28.26 5.94
CA LYS A 376 -1.56 -28.88 5.86
C LYS A 376 -2.57 -28.06 5.08
N ASP A 377 -2.63 -26.76 5.35
CA ASP A 377 -3.73 -25.90 4.93
C ASP A 377 -3.25 -24.90 3.89
N ASN A 378 -3.86 -24.91 2.71
CA ASN A 378 -3.67 -23.85 1.72
C ASN A 378 -4.28 -22.54 2.25
N LEU A 379 -3.58 -21.43 2.04
CA LEU A 379 -4.05 -20.11 2.48
C LEU A 379 -4.71 -19.38 1.32
N TYR A 380 -6.04 -19.40 1.31
CA TYR A 380 -6.85 -18.65 0.35
C TYR A 380 -7.53 -17.42 0.98
N ASP A 381 -7.89 -17.47 2.26
CA ASP A 381 -8.63 -16.39 2.92
C ASP A 381 -7.70 -15.22 3.27
N TRP A 382 -8.04 -14.05 2.72
CA TRP A 382 -7.35 -12.81 3.02
C TRP A 382 -7.42 -12.40 4.49
N SER A 383 -8.50 -12.78 5.19
CA SER A 383 -8.67 -12.52 6.62
C SER A 383 -7.58 -13.21 7.45
N ASP A 384 -7.23 -14.45 7.11
CA ASP A 384 -6.15 -15.20 7.76
C ASP A 384 -4.79 -14.54 7.51
N ILE A 385 -4.53 -14.09 6.28
CA ILE A 385 -3.28 -13.41 5.92
C ILE A 385 -3.13 -12.09 6.67
N ARG A 386 -4.23 -11.33 6.82
CA ARG A 386 -4.25 -10.10 7.62
C ARG A 386 -3.98 -10.39 9.10
N ILE A 387 -4.54 -11.46 9.65
CA ILE A 387 -4.26 -11.89 11.03
C ILE A 387 -2.79 -12.26 11.17
N ILE A 388 -2.23 -13.05 10.24
CA ILE A 388 -0.83 -13.45 10.26
C ILE A 388 0.10 -12.24 10.12
N ARG A 389 -0.20 -11.29 9.23
CA ARG A 389 0.54 -10.03 9.09
C ARG A 389 0.53 -9.27 10.42
N THR A 390 -0.64 -9.11 11.03
CA THR A 390 -0.79 -8.43 12.33
C THR A 390 0.05 -9.10 13.42
N LYS A 391 0.01 -10.42 13.49
CA LYS A 391 0.82 -11.20 14.44
C LYS A 391 2.32 -11.10 14.17
N THR A 392 2.71 -11.06 12.90
CA THR A 392 4.12 -10.86 12.49
C THR A 392 4.65 -9.51 12.98
N TYR A 393 3.89 -8.42 12.77
CA TYR A 393 4.28 -7.10 13.27
C TYR A 393 4.30 -7.02 14.79
N ALA A 394 3.35 -7.66 15.48
CA ALA A 394 3.37 -7.80 16.92
C ALA A 394 4.62 -8.56 17.40
N ALA A 395 5.02 -9.64 16.71
CA ALA A 395 6.24 -10.38 17.00
C ALA A 395 7.50 -9.52 16.82
N TYR A 396 7.60 -8.74 15.74
CA TYR A 396 8.70 -7.78 15.56
C TYR A 396 8.78 -6.76 16.70
N PHE A 397 7.63 -6.21 17.10
CA PHE A 397 7.55 -5.27 18.21
C PHE A 397 8.06 -5.90 19.51
N MET A 398 7.61 -7.12 19.84
CA MET A 398 8.07 -7.83 21.04
C MET A 398 9.56 -8.16 20.99
N ILE A 399 10.07 -8.66 19.85
CA ILE A 399 11.49 -9.00 19.70
C ILE A 399 12.35 -7.76 19.92
N LEU A 400 12.09 -6.69 19.17
CA LEU A 400 12.90 -5.47 19.23
C LEU A 400 12.66 -4.65 20.50
N GLY A 401 11.54 -4.87 21.19
CA GLY A 401 11.22 -4.24 22.47
C GLY A 401 11.80 -4.96 23.70
N THR A 402 12.17 -6.24 23.58
CA THR A 402 12.58 -7.06 24.75
C THR A 402 13.94 -7.73 24.64
N PHE A 403 14.47 -7.96 23.44
CA PHE A 403 15.77 -8.59 23.24
C PHE A 403 16.90 -7.56 23.39
N PHE A 404 18.11 -8.05 23.70
CA PHE A 404 19.31 -7.23 23.55
C PHE A 404 19.62 -7.07 22.05
N ILE A 405 19.56 -5.83 21.56
CA ILE A 405 19.75 -5.49 20.15
C ILE A 405 20.99 -4.60 20.01
N ASP A 406 21.92 -5.03 19.16
CA ASP A 406 23.02 -4.20 18.67
C ASP A 406 22.65 -3.75 17.25
N VAL A 407 22.11 -2.52 17.16
CA VAL A 407 21.56 -2.00 15.90
C VAL A 407 22.65 -1.90 14.83
N GLU A 408 23.83 -1.39 15.18
CA GLU A 408 24.92 -1.17 14.23
C GLU A 408 25.36 -2.47 13.54
N LYS A 409 25.51 -3.55 14.30
CA LYS A 409 25.88 -4.86 13.73
C LYS A 409 24.77 -5.50 12.92
N LEU A 410 23.51 -5.27 13.29
CA LEU A 410 22.36 -5.88 12.60
C LEU A 410 21.95 -5.16 11.31
N LEU A 411 22.38 -3.91 11.09
CA LEU A 411 22.02 -3.17 9.87
C LEU A 411 22.56 -3.81 8.59
N ASP A 412 23.77 -4.37 8.64
CA ASP A 412 24.49 -4.91 7.48
C ASP A 412 24.79 -6.42 7.59
N ILE A 413 24.18 -7.10 8.56
CA ILE A 413 24.38 -8.54 8.75
C ILE A 413 23.88 -9.32 7.52
N ASN A 414 24.78 -10.11 6.95
CA ASN A 414 24.48 -11.06 5.89
C ASN A 414 24.70 -12.47 6.45
N ASP A 415 23.66 -12.98 7.10
CA ASP A 415 23.53 -14.33 7.65
C ASP A 415 23.27 -15.39 6.57
#